data_AF-A0A0P8WWN1-F1
#
_entry.id   AF-A0A0P8WWN1-F1
#
_cell.length_a   1.000
_cell.length_b   1.000
_cell.length_c   1.000
_cell.angle_alpha   90.00
_cell.angle_beta   90.00
_cell.angle_gamma   90.00
#
_symmetry.space_group_name_H-M   'P 1'
#
loop_
_entity.id
_entity.type
_entity.pdbx_description
1 polymer ?
#
loop_
_entity_poly.entity_id
_entity_poly.type
_entity_poly.pdbx_seq_one_letter_code
_entity_poly.pdbx_strand_id
1 'polypeptide(L)'
;MQCLNNGLSKSKTVKAIYEQGYDGGMTNAFDYLKKIEREYNKKFEPQPYVRTMTEALKYRTGSIGRECDYITRNGVFNHLWMNTELTTNHKGFIFEEYPILHKIQKCIREFRKILELKSIPLLYLFIEGYMNSELTEIKSFANGLSRDMEAVENAVAYNYSNGFVEGTNNKLKMIKRTMYGRCNISLLSAKMMLQKPGITDN
;
A
#
# COMPACT_ATOMS: atom_id res chain seq x y z
N MET A 1 -37.24 -7.83 -12.23
CA MET A 1 -38.27 -6.80 -11.99
C MET A 1 -38.53 -6.51 -10.52
N GLN A 2 -38.74 -7.51 -9.66
CA GLN A 2 -38.94 -7.30 -8.21
C GLN A 2 -37.83 -6.44 -7.56
N CYS A 3 -36.56 -6.71 -7.89
CA CYS A 3 -35.44 -5.94 -7.33
C CYS A 3 -35.40 -4.46 -7.77
N LEU A 4 -35.81 -4.16 -9.00
CA LEU A 4 -35.90 -2.78 -9.52
C LEU A 4 -37.02 -1.99 -8.83
N ASN A 5 -38.13 -2.66 -8.51
CA ASN A 5 -39.26 -2.05 -7.82
C ASN A 5 -39.03 -1.89 -6.33
N ASN A 6 -38.23 -2.76 -5.73
CA ASN A 6 -37.84 -2.71 -4.31
C ASN A 6 -36.66 -1.77 -4.04
N GLY A 7 -36.22 -0.98 -5.02
CA GLY A 7 -35.10 -0.04 -4.85
C GLY A 7 -33.76 -0.70 -4.55
N LEU A 8 -33.52 -1.92 -5.06
CA LEU A 8 -32.24 -2.59 -4.90
C LEU A 8 -31.22 -2.08 -5.90
N SER A 9 -29.94 -2.16 -5.55
CA SER A 9 -28.85 -1.86 -6.48
C SER A 9 -28.61 -3.02 -7.46
N LYS A 10 -27.89 -2.73 -8.55
CA LYS A 10 -27.47 -3.78 -9.50
C LYS A 10 -26.71 -4.90 -8.82
N SER A 11 -25.73 -4.59 -7.96
CA SER A 11 -24.93 -5.61 -7.27
C SER A 11 -25.77 -6.51 -6.35
N LYS A 12 -26.73 -5.94 -5.60
CA LYS A 12 -27.66 -6.72 -4.77
C LYS A 12 -28.58 -7.59 -5.63
N THR A 13 -29.03 -7.05 -6.76
CA THR A 13 -29.86 -7.79 -7.72
C THR A 13 -29.09 -8.96 -8.32
N VAL A 14 -27.83 -8.76 -8.71
CA VAL A 14 -26.95 -9.83 -9.22
C VAL A 14 -26.76 -10.91 -8.15
N LYS A 15 -26.48 -10.54 -6.90
CA LYS A 15 -26.36 -11.51 -5.81
C LYS A 15 -27.63 -12.35 -5.63
N ALA A 16 -28.80 -11.71 -5.63
CA ALA A 16 -30.08 -12.39 -5.45
C ALA A 16 -30.40 -13.38 -6.59
N ILE A 17 -30.06 -13.07 -7.85
CA ILE A 17 -30.30 -14.01 -8.96
C ILE A 17 -29.37 -15.23 -8.91
N TYR A 18 -28.13 -15.08 -8.41
CA TYR A 18 -27.23 -16.23 -8.18
C TYR A 18 -27.77 -17.13 -7.06
N GLU A 19 -28.30 -16.54 -5.98
CA GLU A 19 -28.97 -17.29 -4.91
C GLU A 19 -30.23 -18.03 -5.41
N GLN A 20 -30.85 -17.53 -6.49
CA GLN A 20 -31.98 -18.17 -7.17
C GLN A 20 -31.57 -19.17 -8.26
N GLY A 21 -30.27 -19.49 -8.39
CA GLY A 21 -29.78 -20.53 -9.28
C GLY A 21 -29.37 -20.05 -10.68
N TYR A 22 -29.13 -18.75 -10.89
CA TYR A 22 -28.50 -18.27 -12.12
C TYR A 22 -27.07 -18.81 -12.27
N ASP A 23 -26.77 -19.42 -13.41
CA ASP A 23 -25.50 -20.09 -13.72
C ASP A 23 -24.62 -19.33 -14.73
N GLY A 24 -25.13 -18.24 -15.30
CA GLY A 24 -24.41 -17.45 -16.30
C GLY A 24 -23.29 -16.58 -15.71
N GLY A 25 -22.52 -15.95 -16.60
CA GLY A 25 -21.40 -15.07 -16.22
C GLY A 25 -21.85 -13.74 -15.61
N MET A 26 -21.07 -13.23 -14.64
CA MET A 26 -21.32 -11.96 -13.95
C MET A 26 -21.52 -10.78 -14.91
N THR A 27 -20.68 -10.67 -15.95
CA THR A 27 -20.78 -9.61 -16.96
C THR A 27 -22.12 -9.64 -17.69
N ASN A 28 -22.60 -10.85 -18.05
CA ASN A 28 -23.88 -11.03 -18.73
C ASN A 28 -25.04 -10.58 -17.83
N ALA A 29 -25.01 -10.95 -16.54
CA ALA A 29 -26.00 -10.49 -15.57
C ALA A 29 -26.06 -8.95 -15.51
N PHE A 30 -24.93 -8.26 -15.42
CA PHE A 30 -24.90 -6.80 -15.39
C PHE A 30 -25.39 -6.15 -16.69
N ASP A 31 -25.08 -6.75 -17.85
CA ASP A 31 -25.56 -6.23 -19.12
C ASP A 31 -27.06 -6.42 -19.31
N TYR A 32 -27.63 -7.51 -18.80
CA TYR A 32 -29.09 -7.68 -18.71
C TYR A 32 -29.73 -6.61 -17.82
N LEU A 33 -29.15 -6.29 -16.67
CA LEU A 33 -29.67 -5.22 -15.81
C LEU A 33 -29.64 -3.85 -16.51
N LYS A 34 -28.62 -3.55 -17.32
CA LYS A 34 -28.59 -2.31 -18.14
C LYS A 34 -29.69 -2.29 -19.20
N LYS A 35 -30.02 -3.44 -19.81
CA LYS A 35 -31.14 -3.54 -20.76
C LYS A 35 -32.47 -3.23 -20.06
N ILE A 36 -32.68 -3.81 -18.87
CA ILE A 36 -33.87 -3.56 -18.05
C ILE A 36 -34.02 -2.07 -17.71
N GLU A 37 -32.94 -1.36 -17.38
CA GLU A 37 -33.03 0.08 -17.12
C GLU A 37 -33.50 0.89 -18.32
N ARG A 38 -33.06 0.52 -19.53
CA ARG A 38 -33.44 1.18 -20.78
C ARG A 38 -34.90 0.91 -21.13
N GLU A 39 -35.33 -0.33 -20.95
CA GLU A 39 -36.68 -0.78 -21.31
C GLU A 39 -37.75 -0.18 -20.39
N TYR A 40 -37.49 -0.12 -19.08
CA TYR A 40 -38.44 0.37 -18.10
C TYR A 40 -38.26 1.85 -17.74
N ASN A 41 -37.34 2.54 -18.41
CA ASN A 41 -36.94 3.93 -18.16
C ASN A 41 -36.78 4.25 -16.65
N LYS A 42 -36.23 3.27 -15.90
CA LYS A 42 -36.10 3.31 -14.45
C LYS A 42 -34.74 2.75 -14.08
N LYS A 43 -33.99 3.50 -13.28
CA LYS A 43 -32.65 3.11 -12.85
C LYS A 43 -32.71 2.24 -11.60
N PHE A 44 -31.78 1.30 -11.47
CA PHE A 44 -31.54 0.68 -10.17
C PHE A 44 -30.99 1.72 -9.22
N GLU A 45 -31.31 1.58 -7.93
CA GLU A 45 -30.80 2.49 -6.92
C GLU A 45 -29.27 2.46 -6.93
N PRO A 46 -28.60 3.63 -6.92
CA PRO A 46 -27.16 3.68 -6.82
C PRO A 46 -26.80 2.97 -5.53
N GLN A 47 -25.95 1.95 -5.64
CA GLN A 47 -25.28 1.48 -4.45
C GLN A 47 -24.41 2.66 -3.99
N PRO A 48 -24.63 3.23 -2.79
CA PRO A 48 -23.76 4.26 -2.28
C PRO A 48 -22.34 3.72 -2.40
N TYR A 49 -21.49 4.50 -3.07
CA TYR A 49 -20.07 4.19 -3.14
C TYR A 49 -19.54 4.33 -1.72
N VAL A 50 -19.63 3.24 -0.97
CA VAL A 50 -18.83 3.05 0.23
C VAL A 50 -17.44 2.82 -0.31
N ARG A 51 -16.71 3.93 -0.52
CA ARG A 51 -15.27 3.91 -0.34
C ARG A 51 -15.09 3.16 0.97
N THR A 52 -14.49 1.97 0.94
CA THR A 52 -13.88 1.43 2.15
C THR A 52 -12.65 2.30 2.44
N MET A 53 -12.90 3.59 2.67
CA MET A 53 -12.00 4.53 3.30
C MET A 53 -12.63 4.79 4.65
N THR A 54 -12.23 3.98 5.62
CA THR A 54 -11.65 4.55 6.84
C THR A 54 -12.55 5.42 7.74
N GLU A 55 -13.85 5.17 7.85
CA GLU A 55 -14.60 5.60 9.06
C GLU A 55 -15.37 4.47 9.76
N ALA A 56 -15.61 3.32 9.11
CA ALA A 56 -16.38 2.22 9.71
C ALA A 56 -15.72 0.82 9.58
N LEU A 57 -14.44 0.74 9.26
CA LEU A 57 -13.66 -0.49 9.47
C LEU A 57 -12.91 -0.39 10.80
N LYS A 58 -13.60 -0.66 11.90
CA LYS A 58 -13.03 -1.22 13.14
C LYS A 58 -12.33 -2.59 12.92
N TYR A 59 -11.98 -2.93 11.69
CA TYR A 59 -11.66 -4.29 11.21
C TYR A 59 -10.47 -4.34 10.25
N ARG A 60 -9.51 -3.39 10.32
CA ARG A 60 -8.23 -3.51 9.59
C ARG A 60 -6.95 -3.36 10.42
N THR A 61 -7.04 -3.14 11.73
CA THR A 61 -5.87 -3.11 12.64
C THR A 61 -6.04 -3.99 13.88
N GLY A 62 -7.05 -4.85 13.90
CA GLY A 62 -7.58 -5.32 15.16
C GLY A 62 -9.09 -5.35 15.00
N SER A 63 -9.74 -6.42 15.39
CA SER A 63 -11.16 -6.62 15.19
C SER A 63 -11.72 -7.23 16.46
N ILE A 64 -12.44 -6.43 17.24
CA ILE A 64 -13.25 -6.94 18.33
C ILE A 64 -14.47 -7.61 17.68
N GLY A 65 -14.30 -8.86 17.25
CA GLY A 65 -15.39 -9.76 16.86
C GLY A 65 -16.03 -10.35 18.12
N ARG A 66 -17.31 -10.68 18.06
CA ARG A 66 -18.12 -11.09 19.24
C ARG A 66 -17.65 -12.37 19.95
N GLU A 67 -16.62 -13.07 19.45
CA GLU A 67 -16.05 -14.27 20.09
C GLU A 67 -14.51 -14.24 20.24
N CYS A 68 -13.79 -13.41 19.49
CA CYS A 68 -12.34 -13.22 19.65
C CYS A 68 -11.86 -11.89 19.05
N ASP A 69 -10.86 -11.27 19.71
CA ASP A 69 -10.13 -10.11 19.19
C ASP A 69 -8.98 -10.63 18.29
N TYR A 70 -8.82 -10.09 17.09
CA TYR A 70 -7.75 -10.51 16.18
C TYR A 70 -7.05 -9.34 15.51
N ILE A 71 -5.72 -9.45 15.35
CA ILE A 71 -4.88 -8.48 14.62
C ILE A 71 -4.33 -9.07 13.33
N THR A 72 -4.26 -8.26 12.28
CA THR A 72 -3.65 -8.66 11.00
C THR A 72 -2.14 -8.43 11.02
N ARG A 73 -1.37 -9.23 10.26
CA ARG A 73 0.07 -8.98 10.04
C ARG A 73 0.35 -7.56 9.56
N ASN A 74 -0.51 -7.02 8.69
CA ASN A 74 -0.43 -5.65 8.22
C ASN A 74 -0.66 -4.64 9.34
N GLY A 75 -1.58 -4.93 10.29
CA GLY A 75 -1.78 -4.13 11.49
C GLY A 75 -0.53 -4.08 12.38
N VAL A 76 0.12 -5.22 12.60
CA VAL A 76 1.40 -5.28 13.33
C VAL A 76 2.49 -4.48 12.61
N PHE A 77 2.62 -4.66 11.29
CA PHE A 77 3.57 -3.90 10.48
C PHE A 77 3.33 -2.39 10.56
N ASN A 78 2.07 -1.96 10.41
CA ASN A 78 1.68 -0.56 10.51
C ASN A 78 1.93 0.00 11.91
N HIS A 79 1.77 -0.77 12.97
CA HIS A 79 2.15 -0.34 14.31
C HIS A 79 3.65 -0.08 14.41
N LEU A 80 4.47 -1.04 13.97
CA LEU A 80 5.93 -0.96 14.04
C LEU A 80 6.50 0.15 13.15
N TRP A 81 5.96 0.32 11.95
CA TRP A 81 6.49 1.23 10.94
C TRP A 81 5.76 2.57 10.93
N MET A 82 4.44 2.63 11.01
CA MET A 82 3.70 3.89 10.92
C MET A 82 3.32 4.48 12.30
N ASN A 83 3.76 3.88 13.41
CA ASN A 83 3.35 4.24 14.78
C ASN A 83 1.82 4.22 14.97
N THR A 84 1.12 3.37 14.22
CA THR A 84 -0.35 3.24 14.30
C THR A 84 -0.73 2.68 15.66
N GLU A 85 -1.74 3.22 16.32
CA GLU A 85 -2.13 2.75 17.66
C GLU A 85 -2.65 1.30 17.64
N LEU A 86 -2.24 0.53 18.64
CA LEU A 86 -2.78 -0.80 18.95
C LEU A 86 -3.48 -0.74 20.30
N THR A 87 -4.50 -1.59 20.47
CA THR A 87 -5.10 -1.81 21.79
C THR A 87 -4.04 -2.35 22.75
N THR A 88 -4.16 -2.01 24.04
CA THR A 88 -3.24 -2.48 25.09
C THR A 88 -3.16 -4.00 25.14
N ASN A 89 -4.30 -4.68 24.96
CA ASN A 89 -4.37 -6.14 24.92
C ASN A 89 -3.57 -6.73 23.76
N HIS A 90 -3.75 -6.20 22.53
CA HIS A 90 -2.97 -6.64 21.39
C HIS A 90 -1.48 -6.36 21.59
N LYS A 91 -1.12 -5.18 22.11
CA LYS A 91 0.28 -4.84 22.35
C LYS A 91 0.91 -5.79 23.37
N GLY A 92 0.26 -6.05 24.50
CA GLY A 92 0.75 -7.00 25.51
C GLY A 92 0.97 -8.38 24.88
N PHE A 93 -0.08 -8.94 24.28
CA PHE A 93 -0.04 -10.27 23.67
C PHE A 93 1.05 -10.42 22.60
N ILE A 94 1.11 -9.49 21.65
CA ILE A 94 2.03 -9.59 20.50
C ILE A 94 3.50 -9.52 20.95
N PHE A 95 3.82 -8.63 21.89
CA PHE A 95 5.18 -8.43 22.33
C PHE A 95 5.65 -9.49 23.34
N GLU A 96 4.73 -10.09 24.09
CA GLU A 96 4.98 -11.26 24.95
C GLU A 96 5.19 -12.54 24.11
N GLU A 97 4.29 -12.83 23.18
CA GLU A 97 4.37 -14.02 22.31
C GLU A 97 5.52 -13.94 21.31
N TYR A 98 5.85 -12.73 20.83
CA TYR A 98 6.92 -12.51 19.86
C TYR A 98 7.95 -11.48 20.36
N PRO A 99 8.85 -11.86 21.30
CA PRO A 99 9.88 -10.95 21.84
C PRO A 99 10.81 -10.37 20.78
N ILE A 100 10.94 -11.05 19.63
CA ILE A 100 11.66 -10.56 18.45
C ILE A 100 11.17 -9.18 17.98
N LEU A 101 9.88 -8.87 18.17
CA LEU A 101 9.30 -7.61 17.76
C LEU A 101 9.84 -6.43 18.58
N HIS A 102 10.26 -6.64 19.82
CA HIS A 102 10.98 -5.62 20.59
C HIS A 102 12.32 -5.26 19.95
N LYS A 103 13.08 -6.27 19.51
CA LYS A 103 14.38 -6.06 18.84
C LYS A 103 14.19 -5.29 17.52
N ILE A 104 13.18 -5.66 16.74
CA ILE A 104 12.83 -4.98 15.48
C ILE A 104 12.37 -3.54 15.75
N GLN A 105 11.47 -3.33 16.72
CA GLN A 105 10.98 -1.99 17.05
C GLN A 105 12.11 -1.07 17.54
N LYS A 106 13.04 -1.59 18.34
CA LYS A 106 14.23 -0.86 18.76
C LYS A 106 15.07 -0.44 17.57
N CYS A 107 15.37 -1.38 16.67
CA CYS A 107 16.14 -1.13 15.45
C CYS A 107 15.49 -0.03 14.57
N ILE A 108 14.19 -0.12 14.32
CA ILE A 108 13.44 0.90 13.54
C ILE A 108 13.57 2.29 14.18
N ARG A 109 13.40 2.39 15.51
CA ARG A 109 13.46 3.66 16.23
C ARG A 109 14.86 4.26 16.21
N GLU A 110 15.89 3.45 16.45
CA GLU A 110 17.29 3.90 16.42
C GLU A 110 17.68 4.37 15.03
N PHE A 111 17.33 3.63 13.98
CA PHE A 111 17.60 4.03 12.61
C PHE A 111 16.89 5.31 12.21
N ARG A 112 15.61 5.50 12.60
CA ARG A 112 14.90 6.76 12.36
C ARG A 112 15.56 7.94 13.04
N LYS A 113 15.98 7.76 14.29
CA LYS A 113 16.66 8.81 15.05
C LYS A 113 17.95 9.26 14.36
N ILE A 114 18.66 8.37 13.67
CA ILE A 114 19.84 8.72 12.86
C ILE A 114 19.46 9.69 11.74
N LEU A 115 18.38 9.41 11.00
CA LEU A 115 17.91 10.24 9.89
C LEU A 115 17.29 11.56 10.37
N GLU A 116 16.54 11.53 11.48
CA GLU A 116 15.94 12.72 12.08
C GLU A 116 16.99 13.69 12.62
N LEU A 117 18.00 13.17 13.34
CA LEU A 117 19.08 13.98 13.91
C LEU A 117 20.24 14.22 12.93
N LYS A 118 20.24 13.52 11.79
CA LYS A 118 21.34 13.51 10.81
C LYS A 118 22.71 13.26 11.42
N SER A 119 22.76 12.34 12.39
CA SER A 119 23.94 12.12 13.20
C SER A 119 24.77 10.96 12.64
N ILE A 120 25.88 11.29 11.98
CA ILE A 120 26.86 10.31 11.50
C ILE A 120 27.42 9.43 12.65
N PRO A 121 27.76 9.98 13.84
CA PRO A 121 28.19 9.13 14.95
C PRO A 121 27.16 8.07 15.36
N LEU A 122 25.86 8.42 15.37
CA LEU A 122 24.80 7.46 15.67
C LEU A 122 24.67 6.38 14.57
N LEU A 123 24.98 6.72 13.32
CA LEU A 123 25.03 5.75 12.21
C LEU A 123 26.10 4.68 12.45
N TYR A 124 27.32 5.09 12.82
CA TYR A 124 28.40 4.15 13.11
C TYR A 124 28.06 3.23 14.28
N LEU A 125 27.56 3.79 15.38
CA LEU A 125 27.13 3.02 16.56
C LEU A 125 26.00 2.04 16.22
N PHE A 126 25.06 2.45 15.37
CA PHE A 126 23.99 1.58 14.89
C PHE A 126 24.55 0.41 14.07
N ILE A 127 25.42 0.67 13.10
CA ILE A 127 26.00 -0.38 12.27
C ILE A 127 26.73 -1.39 13.16
N GLU A 128 27.66 -0.94 14.00
CA GLU A 128 28.43 -1.81 14.91
C GLU A 128 27.52 -2.64 15.82
N GLY A 129 26.48 -2.03 16.40
CA GLY A 129 25.53 -2.70 17.28
C GLY A 129 24.69 -3.78 16.61
N TYR A 130 24.47 -3.69 15.29
CA TYR A 130 23.61 -4.62 14.54
C TYR A 130 24.35 -5.56 13.58
N MET A 131 25.65 -5.38 13.32
CA MET A 131 26.44 -6.26 12.44
C MET A 131 26.50 -7.72 12.93
N ASN A 132 26.39 -7.93 14.24
CA ASN A 132 26.40 -9.25 14.88
C ASN A 132 25.04 -9.61 15.49
N SER A 133 23.96 -8.99 15.01
CA SER A 133 22.61 -9.33 15.47
C SER A 133 22.28 -10.81 15.18
N GLU A 134 21.55 -11.43 16.11
CA GLU A 134 20.99 -12.78 15.94
C GLU A 134 19.98 -12.85 14.79
N LEU A 135 19.35 -11.72 14.44
CA LEU A 135 18.39 -11.62 13.35
C LEU A 135 19.13 -11.42 12.04
N THR A 136 19.05 -12.41 11.17
CA THR A 136 19.78 -12.45 9.90
C THR A 136 19.41 -11.27 8.99
N GLU A 137 18.16 -10.82 9.01
CA GLU A 137 17.69 -9.68 8.23
C GLU A 137 18.28 -8.36 8.73
N ILE A 138 18.32 -8.15 10.06
CA ILE A 138 18.91 -6.95 10.65
C ILE A 138 20.43 -6.95 10.46
N LYS A 139 21.06 -8.11 10.65
CA LYS A 139 22.48 -8.30 10.37
C LYS A 139 22.81 -7.99 8.92
N SER A 140 22.05 -8.52 7.97
CA SER A 140 22.23 -8.26 6.54
C SER A 140 22.06 -6.77 6.23
N PHE A 141 21.06 -6.12 6.81
CA PHE A 141 20.85 -4.68 6.68
C PHE A 141 22.06 -3.87 7.17
N ALA A 142 22.54 -4.12 8.40
CA ALA A 142 23.70 -3.42 8.95
C ALA A 142 24.98 -3.65 8.13
N ASN A 143 25.20 -4.88 7.66
CA ASN A 143 26.34 -5.18 6.78
C ASN A 143 26.21 -4.49 5.40
N GLY A 144 24.99 -4.36 4.88
CA GLY A 144 24.72 -3.60 3.66
C GLY A 144 25.08 -2.13 3.81
N LEU A 145 24.70 -1.50 4.93
CA LEU A 145 25.07 -0.12 5.24
C LEU A 145 26.58 0.07 5.34
N SER A 146 27.28 -0.89 5.96
CA SER A 146 28.74 -0.86 6.11
C SER A 146 29.48 -0.94 4.76
N ARG A 147 28.96 -1.71 3.79
CA ARG A 147 29.57 -1.85 2.46
C ARG A 147 29.54 -0.55 1.65
N ASP A 148 28.45 0.20 1.75
CA ASP A 148 28.23 1.44 0.99
C ASP A 148 28.31 2.68 1.89
N MET A 149 29.24 2.70 2.85
CA MET A 149 29.30 3.69 3.92
C MET A 149 29.29 5.14 3.40
N GLU A 150 30.09 5.46 2.39
CA GLU A 150 30.17 6.82 1.81
C GLU A 150 28.79 7.30 1.30
N ALA A 151 28.04 6.42 0.63
CA ALA A 151 26.71 6.76 0.14
C ALA A 151 25.72 6.95 1.30
N VAL A 152 25.81 6.13 2.34
CA VAL A 152 24.94 6.21 3.51
C VAL A 152 25.23 7.47 4.33
N GLU A 153 26.50 7.82 4.54
CA GLU A 153 26.88 9.07 5.21
C GLU A 153 26.34 10.29 4.47
N ASN A 154 26.48 10.31 3.14
CA ASN A 154 25.94 11.38 2.32
C ASN A 154 24.40 11.44 2.42
N ALA A 155 23.72 10.29 2.46
CA ALA A 155 22.26 10.23 2.65
C ALA A 155 21.81 10.74 4.02
N VAL A 156 22.63 10.58 5.07
CA VAL A 156 22.35 11.12 6.41
C VAL A 156 22.67 12.61 6.50
N ALA A 157 23.80 13.05 5.93
CA ALA A 157 24.27 14.43 6.03
C ALA A 157 23.41 15.41 5.21
N TYR A 158 23.00 15.01 3.99
CA TYR A 158 22.33 15.89 3.05
C TYR A 158 20.83 15.62 2.95
N ASN A 159 20.07 16.66 2.58
CA ASN A 159 18.63 16.55 2.28
C ASN A 159 18.36 16.16 0.81
N TYR A 160 19.36 15.63 0.10
CA TYR A 160 19.18 15.30 -1.31
C TYR A 160 18.31 14.05 -1.46
N SER A 161 17.30 14.17 -2.32
CA SER A 161 16.45 13.05 -2.69
C SER A 161 16.78 12.60 -4.10
N ASN A 162 16.97 11.28 -4.28
CA ASN A 162 17.02 10.68 -5.61
C ASN A 162 15.65 10.67 -6.31
N GLY A 163 14.59 11.21 -5.69
CA GLY A 163 13.23 11.21 -6.24
C GLY A 163 13.11 11.83 -7.63
N PHE A 164 13.87 12.88 -7.94
CA PHE A 164 13.88 13.46 -9.29
C PHE A 164 14.48 12.48 -10.33
N VAL A 165 15.60 11.85 -9.97
CA VAL A 165 16.30 10.88 -10.82
C VAL A 165 15.44 9.62 -11.00
N GLU A 166 14.86 9.11 -9.92
CA GLU A 166 13.93 7.97 -9.93
C GLU A 166 12.67 8.27 -10.73
N GLY A 167 12.10 9.48 -10.60
CA GLY A 167 10.96 9.94 -11.39
C GLY A 167 11.27 9.94 -12.88
N THR A 168 12.44 10.48 -13.25
CA THR A 168 12.93 10.47 -14.64
C THR A 168 13.13 9.05 -15.16
N ASN A 169 13.74 8.17 -14.36
CA ASN A 169 13.92 6.76 -14.69
C ASN A 169 12.59 6.02 -14.86
N ASN A 170 11.62 6.29 -14.01
CA ASN A 170 10.28 5.70 -14.09
C ASN A 170 9.55 6.18 -15.35
N LYS A 171 9.63 7.48 -15.67
CA LYS A 171 9.10 8.06 -16.91
C LYS A 171 9.70 7.39 -18.14
N LEU A 172 11.03 7.26 -18.16
CA LEU A 172 11.76 6.60 -19.25
C LEU A 172 11.32 5.13 -19.40
N LYS A 173 11.27 4.38 -18.29
CA LYS A 173 10.82 2.99 -18.28
C LYS A 173 9.37 2.85 -18.77
N MET A 174 8.48 3.77 -18.39
CA MET A 174 7.10 3.80 -18.86
C MET A 174 7.03 3.99 -20.38
N ILE A 175 7.73 4.99 -20.93
CA ILE A 175 7.75 5.24 -22.38
C ILE A 175 8.26 4.00 -23.13
N LYS A 176 9.34 3.37 -22.64
CA LYS A 176 9.85 2.12 -23.23
C LYS A 176 8.80 0.99 -23.21
N ARG A 177 8.06 0.82 -22.11
CA ARG A 177 6.99 -0.20 -22.01
C ARG A 177 5.84 0.07 -22.97
N THR A 178 5.35 1.32 -23.04
CA THR A 178 4.28 1.70 -23.98
C THR A 178 4.70 1.51 -25.45
N MET A 179 5.98 1.62 -25.73
CA MET A 179 6.56 1.41 -27.06
C MET A 179 7.02 -0.03 -27.31
N TYR A 180 6.70 -0.97 -26.41
CA TYR A 180 7.09 -2.39 -26.50
C TYR A 180 8.61 -2.59 -26.70
N GLY A 181 9.43 -1.69 -26.14
CA GLY A 181 10.89 -1.70 -26.30
C GLY A 181 11.41 -1.22 -27.65
N ARG A 182 10.55 -0.84 -28.60
CA ARG A 182 10.92 -0.46 -29.98
C ARG A 182 11.31 1.01 -30.15
N CYS A 183 11.89 1.61 -29.12
CA CYS A 183 12.26 3.03 -29.11
C CYS A 183 13.78 3.17 -29.23
N ASN A 184 14.27 3.75 -30.33
CA ASN A 184 15.67 4.18 -30.43
C ASN A 184 15.90 5.45 -29.56
N ILE A 185 17.16 5.80 -29.30
CA ILE A 185 17.52 6.91 -28.40
C ILE A 185 16.90 8.25 -28.86
N SER A 186 16.88 8.51 -30.17
CA SER A 186 16.28 9.73 -30.74
C SER A 186 14.78 9.82 -30.46
N LEU A 187 14.03 8.74 -30.73
CA LEU A 187 12.58 8.67 -30.49
C LEU A 187 12.24 8.72 -29.00
N LEU A 188 13.07 8.10 -28.15
CA LEU A 188 12.90 8.14 -26.70
C LEU A 188 13.11 9.56 -26.17
N SER A 189 14.16 10.24 -26.63
CA SER A 189 14.48 11.62 -26.25
C SER A 189 13.38 12.58 -26.70
N ALA A 190 12.93 12.46 -27.95
CA ALA A 190 11.80 13.23 -28.48
C ALA A 190 10.54 13.03 -27.63
N LYS A 191 10.17 11.80 -27.28
CA LYS A 191 9.00 11.53 -26.41
C LYS A 191 9.17 12.05 -24.99
N MET A 192 10.38 12.03 -24.45
CA MET A 192 10.65 12.57 -23.12
C MET A 192 10.47 14.09 -23.07
N MET A 193 10.86 14.79 -24.15
CA MET A 193 10.74 16.25 -24.31
C MET A 193 9.33 16.71 -24.72
N LEU A 194 8.63 15.93 -25.56
CA LEU A 194 7.32 16.30 -26.12
C LEU A 194 6.14 16.10 -25.17
N GLN A 195 6.29 15.34 -24.07
CA GLN A 195 5.25 15.29 -23.06
C GLN A 195 5.15 16.65 -22.36
N LYS A 196 4.15 17.45 -22.76
CA LYS A 196 3.74 18.67 -22.05
C LYS A 196 3.61 18.38 -20.56
N PRO A 197 4.00 19.31 -19.67
CA PRO A 197 3.57 19.24 -18.27
C PRO A 197 2.05 19.12 -18.29
N GLY A 198 1.52 18.13 -17.56
CA GLY A 198 0.09 17.87 -17.53
C GLY A 198 -0.64 19.18 -17.26
N ILE A 199 -1.64 19.47 -18.09
CA ILE A 199 -2.66 20.44 -17.75
C ILE A 199 -3.27 19.91 -16.46
N THR A 200 -2.91 20.51 -15.34
CA THR A 200 -3.63 20.35 -14.08
C THR A 200 -4.92 21.14 -14.24
N ASP A 201 -5.95 20.50 -14.80
CA ASP A 201 -7.31 20.99 -14.65
C ASP A 201 -7.77 20.63 -13.23
N ASN A 202 -7.88 21.68 -12.41
CA ASN A 202 -8.50 21.79 -11.07
C ASN A 202 -7.89 21.01 -9.90
#